data_AF-A0A1E7FJC4-F1
#
_entry.id   AF-A0A1E7FJC4-F1
#
_cell.length_a   1.000
_cell.length_b   1.000
_cell.length_c   1.000
_cell.angle_alpha   90.00
_cell.angle_beta   90.00
_cell.angle_gamma   90.00
#
_symmetry.space_group_name_H-M   'P 1'
#
loop_
_entity.id
_entity.type
_entity.pdbx_description
1 polymer ?
#
loop_
_entity_poly.entity_id
_entity_poly.type
_entity_poly.pdbx_seq_one_letter_code
_entity_poly.pdbx_strand_id
1 'polypeptide(L)' 'MNRIKQVSCGIDHTAAITETKSVLTWGSNTYGQLETGDLLFFPLPQQNSVLKGVPLVGISAGLQHAVVWTAFGAAYAWG' A
#
# COMPACT_ATOMS: atom_id res chain seq x y z
N MET A 1 -6.19 -18.34 -1.35
CA MET A 1 -5.16 -17.85 -0.40
C MET A 1 -4.40 -16.73 -1.08
N ASN A 2 -4.43 -15.51 -0.56
CA ASN A 2 -3.72 -14.38 -1.16
C ASN A 2 -2.27 -14.38 -0.66
N ARG A 3 -1.37 -15.04 -1.40
CA ARG A 3 0.06 -15.01 -1.09
C ARG A 3 0.60 -13.59 -1.22
N ILE A 4 1.49 -13.23 -0.29
CA ILE A 4 2.21 -11.96 -0.34
C ILE A 4 3.32 -12.09 -1.39
N LYS A 5 3.38 -11.15 -2.33
CA LYS A 5 4.43 -11.05 -3.35
C LYS A 5 5.61 -10.23 -2.84
N GLN A 6 5.33 -9.10 -2.20
CA GLN A 6 6.34 -8.15 -1.74
C GLN A 6 5.81 -7.38 -0.52
N VAL A 7 6.72 -7.01 0.37
CA VAL A 7 6.48 -6.16 1.55
C VAL A 7 7.47 -4.99 1.49
N SER A 8 7.06 -3.82 1.97
CA SER A 8 7.90 -2.64 2.17
C SER A 8 7.49 -1.94 3.46
N CYS A 9 8.46 -1.48 4.24
CA CYS A 9 8.22 -0.82 5.53
C CYS A 9 8.72 0.62 5.47
N GLY A 10 7.87 1.56 5.89
CA GLY A 10 8.23 2.96 6.14
C GLY A 10 8.67 3.19 7.57
N ILE A 11 8.48 4.40 8.10
CA ILE A 11 8.86 4.71 9.49
C ILE A 11 8.00 3.95 10.51
N ASP A 12 6.67 4.11 10.40
CA ASP A 12 5.68 3.56 11.33
C ASP A 12 4.52 2.87 10.58
N HIS A 13 4.69 2.62 9.28
CA HIS A 13 3.70 1.94 8.46
C HIS A 13 4.33 0.83 7.63
N THR A 14 3.53 -0.17 7.26
CA THR A 14 3.93 -1.28 6.41
C THR A 14 2.95 -1.39 5.26
N ALA A 15 3.47 -1.72 4.09
CA ALA A 15 2.70 -1.95 2.90
C ALA A 15 3.11 -3.29 2.25
N ALA A 16 2.16 -3.98 1.67
CA ALA A 16 2.39 -5.23 0.96
C ALA A 16 1.54 -5.29 -0.30
N ILE A 17 2.03 -6.02 -1.31
CA ILE A 17 1.25 -6.36 -2.49
C ILE A 17 1.12 -7.89 -2.60
N THR A 18 -0.09 -8.36 -2.91
CA THR A 18 -0.38 -9.79 -3.06
C THR A 18 -0.09 -10.27 -4.48
N GLU A 19 -0.01 -11.59 -4.68
CA GLU A 19 0.00 -12.20 -6.03
C GLU A 19 -1.24 -11.80 -6.86
N THR A 20 -2.37 -11.56 -6.19
CA THR A 20 -3.63 -11.08 -6.77
C THR A 20 -3.69 -9.57 -7.01
N LYS A 21 -2.55 -8.87 -6.92
CA LYS A 21 -2.41 -7.42 -7.21
C LYS A 21 -3.17 -6.51 -6.23
N SER A 22 -3.56 -7.02 -5.06
CA SER A 22 -4.13 -6.21 -3.99
C SER A 22 -3.02 -5.53 -3.18
N VAL A 23 -3.25 -4.28 -2.77
CA VAL A 23 -2.39 -3.57 -1.82
C VAL A 23 -2.98 -3.69 -0.42
N LEU A 24 -2.12 -4.04 0.52
CA LEU A 24 -2.41 -4.09 1.94
C LEU A 24 -1.54 -3.06 2.66
N THR A 25 -2.11 -2.25 3.55
CA THR A 25 -1.41 -1.21 4.31
C THR A 25 -1.85 -1.25 5.77
N TRP A 26 -0.91 -1.04 6.70
CA TRP A 26 -1.21 -0.95 8.14
C TRP A 26 -0.13 -0.16 8.90
N GLY A 27 -0.43 0.20 10.14
CA GLY A 27 0.39 1.01 11.03
C GLY A 27 -0.14 2.43 11.18
N SER A 28 0.78 3.39 11.33
CA SER A 28 0.48 4.82 11.33
C SER A 28 -0.13 5.25 10.01
N ASN A 29 -1.07 6.20 10.08
CA ASN A 29 -1.70 6.84 8.92
C ASN A 29 -1.79 8.36 9.07
N THR A 30 -0.94 8.97 9.92
CA THR A 30 -1.03 10.39 10.27
C THR A 30 -0.97 11.33 9.05
N TYR A 31 -0.33 10.90 7.96
CA TYR A 31 -0.21 11.67 6.72
C TYR A 31 -1.05 11.08 5.57
N GLY A 32 -1.78 9.99 5.82
CA GLY A 32 -2.56 9.30 4.79
C GLY A 32 -1.80 8.17 4.10
N GLN A 33 -0.63 7.75 4.63
CA GLN A 33 0.23 6.70 4.05
C GLN A 33 -0.41 5.31 3.88
N LEU A 34 -1.64 5.09 4.36
CA LEU A 34 -2.37 3.84 4.16
C LEU A 34 -3.42 3.90 3.04
N GLU A 35 -3.78 5.10 2.56
CA GLU A 35 -4.79 5.35 1.53
C GLU A 35 -6.15 4.69 1.87
N THR A 36 -6.63 4.95 3.10
CA THR A 36 -7.92 4.48 3.62
C THR A 36 -9.04 5.52 3.48
N GLY A 37 -8.72 6.75 3.07
CA GLY A 37 -9.66 7.88 3.03
C GLY A 37 -9.84 8.60 4.38
N ASP A 38 -9.09 8.17 5.40
CA ASP A 38 -9.00 8.79 6.72
C ASP A 38 -7.53 8.93 7.15
N LEU A 39 -7.29 9.43 8.37
CA LEU A 39 -5.96 9.56 8.97
C LEU A 39 -5.81 8.74 10.27
N LEU A 40 -6.50 7.59 10.35
CA LEU A 40 -6.54 6.75 11.56
C LEU A 40 -5.44 5.69 11.57
N PHE A 41 -4.94 5.35 12.76
CA PHE A 41 -4.02 4.22 12.93
C PHE A 41 -4.74 2.88 12.73
N PHE A 42 -4.14 1.97 11.96
CA PHE A 42 -4.67 0.61 11.76
C PHE A 42 -3.65 -0.45 12.19
N PRO A 43 -3.90 -1.23 13.25
CA PRO A 43 -2.94 -2.23 13.72
C PRO A 43 -2.84 -3.46 12.80
N LEU A 44 -3.81 -3.66 11.91
CA LEU A 44 -3.92 -4.85 11.06
C LEU A 44 -3.96 -4.46 9.58
N PRO A 45 -3.43 -5.31 8.68
CA PRO A 45 -3.48 -5.09 7.22
C PRO A 45 -4.87 -4.73 6.73
N GLN A 46 -5.01 -3.54 6.15
CA GLN A 46 -6.22 -3.09 5.45
C GLN A 46 -6.01 -3.17 3.95
N GLN A 47 -7.02 -3.68 3.24
CA GLN A 47 -6.96 -3.68 1.78
C GLN A 47 -7.37 -2.32 1.23
N ASN A 48 -6.50 -1.74 0.41
CA ASN A 48 -6.82 -0.53 -0.33
C ASN A 48 -7.86 -0.86 -1.43
N SER A 49 -8.99 -0.17 -1.39
CA SER A 49 -10.10 -0.33 -2.34
C SER A 49 -9.96 0.57 -3.58
N VAL A 50 -9.27 1.70 -3.47
CA VAL A 50 -9.04 2.68 -4.55
C VAL A 50 -8.26 2.06 -5.70
N LEU A 51 -7.27 1.23 -5.40
CA LEU A 51 -6.39 0.59 -6.38
C LEU A 51 -6.91 -0.77 -6.89
N LYS A 52 -8.16 -1.11 -6.59
CA LYS A 52 -8.75 -2.39 -7.00
C LYS A 52 -8.84 -2.48 -8.54
N GLY A 53 -8.28 -3.56 -9.10
CA GLY A 53 -8.27 -3.79 -10.55
C GLY A 53 -7.10 -3.13 -11.28
N VAL A 54 -6.26 -2.37 -10.59
CA VAL A 54 -5.03 -1.82 -11.16
C VAL A 54 -3.96 -2.94 -11.23
N PRO A 55 -3.27 -3.13 -12.38
CA PRO A 55 -2.29 -4.20 -12.56
C PRO A 55 -0.94 -3.85 -11.90
N LEU A 56 -0.95 -3.72 -10.58
CA LEU A 56 0.20 -3.34 -9.77
C LEU A 56 1.25 -4.45 -9.72
N VAL A 57 2.52 -4.08 -9.83
CA VAL A 57 3.64 -5.05 -9.86
C VAL A 57 4.67 -4.84 -8.77
N GLY A 58 4.64 -3.70 -8.08
CA GLY A 58 5.47 -3.48 -6.90
C GLY A 58 4.99 -2.32 -6.04
N ILE A 59 5.61 -2.21 -4.87
CA ILE A 59 5.31 -1.23 -3.83
C ILE A 59 6.58 -0.82 -3.10
N SER A 60 6.67 0.45 -2.71
CA SER A 60 7.72 1.01 -1.86
C SER A 60 7.11 1.95 -0.84
N ALA A 61 7.47 1.78 0.43
CA ALA A 61 7.13 2.67 1.52
C ALA A 61 8.31 3.61 1.81
N GLY A 62 8.06 4.91 1.80
CA GLY A 62 8.98 5.95 2.25
C GLY A 62 8.78 6.28 3.72
N LEU A 63 9.27 7.45 4.16
CA LEU A 63 9.09 7.89 5.55
C LEU A 63 7.60 7.98 5.92
N GLN A 64 6.86 8.80 5.19
CA GLN A 64 5.45 9.12 5.46
C GLN A 64 4.57 8.97 4.22
N HIS A 65 5.08 8.36 3.15
CA HIS A 65 4.36 8.15 1.90
C HIS A 65 4.61 6.74 1.38
N ALA A 66 3.79 6.31 0.42
CA ALA A 66 4.01 5.07 -0.32
C ALA A 66 3.84 5.29 -1.83
N VAL A 67 4.52 4.46 -2.62
CA VAL A 67 4.47 4.47 -4.07
C VAL A 67 4.22 3.06 -4.57
N VAL A 68 3.32 2.91 -5.53
CA VAL A 68 3.11 1.67 -6.29
C VAL A 68 3.28 1.94 -7.77
N TRP A 69 3.63 0.89 -8.51
CA TRP A 69 3.75 0.99 -9.96
C TRP A 69 3.09 -0.18 -10.66
N THR A 70 2.63 0.08 -11.88
CA THR A 70 1.94 -0.87 -12.74
C THR A 70 2.90 -1.58 -13.69
N ALA A 71 2.46 -2.70 -14.25
CA ALA A 71 3.20 -3.40 -15.32
C ALA A 71 3.44 -2.51 -16.57
N PHE A 72 2.66 -1.44 -16.74
CA PHE A 72 2.72 -0.54 -17.88
C PHE A 72 3.54 0.73 -17.62
N GLY A 73 4.23 0.81 -16.47
CA GLY A 73 5.11 1.94 -16.15
C GLY A 73 4.40 3.16 -15.54
N ALA A 74 3.08 3.13 -15.34
CA ALA A 74 2.40 4.15 -14.53
C ALA A 74 2.69 3.95 -13.03
N ALA A 75 2.78 5.04 -12.27
CA ALA A 75 2.98 5.04 -10.82
C ALA A 75 1.90 5.87 -10.12
N TYR A 76 1.56 5.46 -8.89
CA TYR A 76 0.66 6.16 -7.98
C TYR A 76 1.37 6.35 -6.64
N ALA A 77 1.16 7.50 -6.01
CA ALA A 77 1.74 7.82 -4.72
C ALA A 77 0.69 8.44 -3.81
N TRP A 78 0.83 8.20 -2.50
CA TRP A 78 -0.04 8.73 -1.45
C TRP A 78 0.72 8.83 -0.12
N GLY A 79 0.04 9.40 0.88
CA GLY A 79 0.63 9.81 2.16
C GLY A 79 1.22 11.21 2.12
#